data_AF-A0A1I4G727-F1
#
_entry.id   AF-A0A1I4G727-F1
#
_cell.length_a   1.000
_cell.length_b   1.000
_cell.length_c   1.000
_cell.angle_alpha   90.00
_cell.angle_beta   90.00
_cell.angle_gamma   90.00
#
_symmetry.space_group_name_H-M   'P 1'
#
loop_
_entity.id
_entity.type
_entity.pdbx_description
1 polymer ?
#
loop_
_entity_poly.entity_id
_entity_poly.type
_entity_poly.pdbx_seq_one_letter_code
_entity_poly.pdbx_strand_id
1 'polypeptide(L)' 'MDANEGKGEGPGTAQDITKDAVYAEGRAAAERREGADKNPHSAGSAEYRRWADGHASVTAPDAVADDLADFA' A
#
# COMPACT_ATOMS: atom_id res chain seq x y z
N MET A 1 41.24 -8.24 6.96
CA MET A 1 40.42 -9.03 7.90
C MET A 1 39.19 -8.18 8.21
N ASP A 2 38.35 -7.88 7.22
CA ASP A 2 37.36 -8.78 6.58
C ASP A 2 36.23 -9.15 7.54
N ALA A 3 35.08 -8.52 7.33
CA ALA A 3 33.75 -9.15 7.38
C ALA A 3 32.74 -8.20 6.73
N ASN A 4 32.66 -8.32 5.40
CA ASN A 4 31.53 -7.92 4.59
C ASN A 4 30.42 -8.96 4.80
N GLU A 5 29.38 -8.65 5.56
CA GLU A 5 28.14 -9.44 5.69
C GLU A 5 26.99 -8.46 5.93
N GLY A 6 25.87 -8.48 5.24
CA GLY A 6 25.43 -9.37 4.19
C GLY A 6 24.16 -8.80 3.56
N LYS A 7 24.04 -8.98 2.25
CA LYS A 7 22.79 -8.77 1.53
C LYS A 7 21.72 -9.69 2.09
N GLY A 8 20.58 -9.10 2.47
CA GLY A 8 19.38 -9.82 2.86
C GLY A 8 18.18 -9.36 2.03
N GLU A 9 18.30 -9.40 0.71
CA GLU A 9 17.16 -9.29 -0.22
C GLU A 9 16.41 -10.63 -0.22
N GLY A 10 15.67 -10.91 0.87
CA GLY A 10 14.72 -12.02 0.96
C GLY A 10 13.34 -11.60 0.43
N PRO A 11 12.50 -12.53 -0.05
CA PRO A 11 11.17 -12.20 -0.58
C PRO A 11 10.33 -11.55 0.54
N GLY A 12 9.95 -10.28 0.31
CA GLY A 12 9.29 -9.41 1.28
C GLY A 12 8.12 -10.11 1.96
N THR A 13 8.27 -10.35 3.26
CA THR A 13 7.19 -10.80 4.13
C THR A 13 6.13 -9.69 4.24
N ALA A 14 4.87 -9.99 4.55
CA ALA A 14 3.80 -9.00 4.70
C ALA A 14 4.11 -7.85 5.70
N GLN A 15 5.10 -8.05 6.59
CA GLN A 15 5.65 -7.04 7.50
C GLN A 15 6.52 -5.99 6.79
N ASP A 16 7.04 -6.30 5.60
CA ASP A 16 7.86 -5.42 4.77
C ASP A 16 6.98 -4.43 3.97
N ILE A 17 5.79 -4.88 3.55
CA ILE A 17 4.80 -4.06 2.82
C ILE A 17 4.24 -2.93 3.70
N THR A 18 4.12 -3.16 5.01
CA THR A 18 3.74 -2.12 5.99
C THR A 18 4.91 -1.21 6.41
N LYS A 19 6.16 -1.59 6.10
CA LYS A 19 7.35 -0.73 6.21
C LYS A 19 7.65 0.03 4.92
N ASP A 20 6.94 -0.27 3.84
CA ASP A 20 7.06 0.45 2.59
C ASP A 20 6.51 1.87 2.78
N ALA A 21 7.41 2.85 2.82
CA ALA A 21 7.07 4.24 3.05
C ALA A 21 6.07 4.76 2.01
N VAL A 22 6.17 4.27 0.77
CA VAL A 22 5.32 4.68 -0.36
C VAL A 22 3.90 4.13 -0.22
N TYR A 23 3.75 2.87 0.20
CA TYR A 23 2.46 2.29 0.58
C TYR A 23 1.82 3.05 1.76
N ALA A 24 2.58 3.31 2.82
CA ALA A 24 2.08 4.04 3.99
C ALA A 24 1.65 5.48 3.64
N GLU A 25 2.38 6.14 2.75
CA GLU A 25 2.03 7.47 2.22
C GLU A 25 0.70 7.44 1.46
N GLY A 26 0.52 6.48 0.55
CA GLY A 26 -0.73 6.31 -0.19
C GLY A 26 -1.93 6.05 0.72
N ARG A 27 -1.73 5.21 1.74
CA ARG A 27 -2.75 4.96 2.76
C ARG A 27 -3.11 6.22 3.55
N ALA A 28 -2.11 6.99 3.98
CA ALA A 28 -2.34 8.24 4.72
C ALA A 28 -3.03 9.31 3.86
N ALA A 29 -2.76 9.35 2.55
CA ALA A 29 -3.47 10.21 1.60
C ALA A 29 -4.95 9.82 1.49
N ALA A 30 -5.25 8.51 1.39
CA ALA A 30 -6.63 8.00 1.43
C ALA A 30 -7.35 8.32 2.75
N GLU A 31 -6.67 8.17 3.90
CA GLU A 31 -7.21 8.54 5.22
C GLU A 31 -7.56 10.05 5.30
N ARG A 32 -6.83 10.91 4.57
CA ARG A 32 -7.13 12.34 4.41
C ARG A 32 -8.21 12.64 3.35
N ARG A 33 -8.75 11.61 2.68
CA ARG A 33 -9.69 11.71 1.55
C ARG A 33 -9.12 12.42 0.33
N GLU A 34 -7.81 12.35 0.14
CA GLU A 34 -7.16 12.83 -1.08
C GLU A 34 -7.48 11.88 -2.24
N GLY A 35 -7.62 12.40 -3.45
CA GLY A 35 -7.85 11.59 -4.65
C GLY A 35 -6.58 10.90 -5.13
N ALA A 36 -6.73 9.81 -5.90
CA ALA A 36 -5.60 9.11 -6.51
C ALA A 36 -4.81 9.98 -7.52
N ASP A 37 -5.40 11.10 -7.98
CA ASP A 37 -4.73 12.12 -8.79
C ASP A 37 -3.62 12.88 -8.03
N LYS A 38 -3.58 12.78 -6.69
CA LYS A 38 -2.55 13.38 -5.83
C LYS A 38 -1.31 12.51 -5.64
N ASN A 39 -1.27 11.34 -6.26
CA ASN A 39 -0.09 10.50 -6.24
C ASN A 39 1.12 11.27 -6.83
N PRO A 40 2.19 11.52 -6.05
CA PRO A 40 3.32 12.33 -6.49
C PRO A 40 4.27 11.55 -7.44
N HIS A 41 4.09 10.24 -7.57
CA HIS A 41 4.96 9.39 -8.37
C HIS A 41 4.54 9.37 -9.85
N SER A 42 5.51 9.12 -10.74
CA SER A 42 5.22 9.01 -12.18
C SER A 42 4.32 7.81 -12.47
N ALA A 43 3.27 8.04 -13.27
CA ALA A 43 2.38 6.97 -13.70
C ALA A 43 3.15 5.83 -14.37
N GLY A 44 2.90 4.59 -13.93
CA GLY A 44 3.57 3.38 -14.42
C GLY A 44 4.80 2.95 -13.62
N SER A 45 5.34 3.80 -12.74
CA SER A 45 6.43 3.44 -11.84
C SER A 45 6.02 2.41 -10.79
N ALA A 46 6.99 1.72 -10.18
CA ALA A 46 6.73 0.77 -9.09
C ALA A 46 6.16 1.49 -7.86
N GLU A 47 6.67 2.69 -7.57
CA GLU A 47 6.25 3.56 -6.48
C GLU A 47 4.82 4.04 -6.69
N TYR A 48 4.44 4.43 -7.91
CA TYR A 48 3.06 4.80 -8.23
C TYR A 48 2.09 3.67 -7.89
N ARG A 49 2.43 2.44 -8.28
CA ARG A 49 1.61 1.25 -7.99
C ARG A 49 1.55 0.95 -6.49
N ARG A 50 2.66 1.04 -5.76
CA ARG A 50 2.68 0.83 -4.29
C ARG A 50 1.87 1.89 -3.54
N TRP A 51 1.98 3.15 -3.94
CA TRP A 51 1.19 4.23 -3.36
C TRP A 51 -0.30 4.00 -3.64
N ALA A 52 -0.66 3.64 -4.88
CA ALA A 52 -2.04 3.37 -5.26
C ALA A 52 -2.63 2.17 -4.50
N ASP A 53 -1.83 1.14 -4.24
CA ASP A 53 -2.22 -0.03 -3.43
C ASP A 53 -2.53 0.38 -1.99
N GLY A 54 -1.65 1.19 -1.37
CA GLY A 54 -1.89 1.76 -0.04
C GLY A 54 -3.14 2.62 0.02
N HIS A 55 -3.37 3.46 -1.00
CA HIS A 55 -4.55 4.31 -1.11
C HIS A 55 -5.84 3.49 -1.26
N ALA A 56 -5.82 2.46 -2.11
CA ALA A 56 -6.92 1.53 -2.32
C ALA A 56 -7.27 0.75 -1.04
N SER A 57 -6.30 0.44 -0.18
CA SER A 57 -6.56 -0.31 1.07
C SER A 57 -7.52 0.40 2.04
N VAL A 58 -7.68 1.72 1.92
CA VAL A 58 -8.60 2.53 2.75
C VAL A 58 -9.84 2.97 1.98
N THR A 59 -9.72 3.16 0.67
CA THR A 59 -10.83 3.63 -0.17
C THR A 59 -11.67 2.51 -0.78
N ALA A 60 -11.15 1.27 -0.81
CA ALA A 60 -11.93 0.13 -1.24
C ALA A 60 -13.13 -0.03 -0.28
N PRO A 61 -14.37 -0.02 -0.80
CA PRO A 61 -15.51 -0.41 0.02
C PRO A 61 -15.25 -1.84 0.48
N ASP A 62 -15.33 -2.07 1.78
CA ASP A 62 -15.23 -3.40 2.36
C ASP A 62 -16.31 -4.27 1.69
N ALA A 63 -15.90 -5.08 0.71
CA ALA A 63 -16.81 -5.79 -0.18
C ALA A 63 -17.61 -6.89 0.55
N VAL A 64 -17.51 -6.94 1.88
CA VAL A 64 -18.20 -7.86 2.79
C VAL A 64 -19.44 -7.22 3.42
N ALA A 65 -19.65 -5.91 3.27
CA ALA A 65 -20.83 -5.24 3.86
C ALA A 65 -22.14 -5.46 3.09
N ASP A 66 -22.11 -5.98 1.85
CA ASP A 66 -23.31 -6.16 1.01
C ASP A 66 -23.98 -7.54 1.18
N ASP A 67 -23.26 -8.57 1.64
CA ASP A 67 -23.81 -9.92 1.87
C ASP A 67 -24.60 -10.07 3.19
N LEU A 68 -24.52 -9.09 4.10
CA LEU A 68 -25.20 -9.12 5.40
C LEU A 68 -26.56 -8.40 5.42
N ALA A 69 -26.92 -7.71 4.34
CA ALA A 69 -28.19 -6.95 4.27
C ALA A 69 -29.38 -7.76 3.72
N ASP A 70 -29.16 -8.96 3.16
CA ASP A 70 -30.23 -9.79 2.56
C ASP A 70 -30.87 -10.81 3.53
N PHE A 71 -30.44 -10.83 4.80
CA PHE A 71 -30.97 -11.76 5.83
C PHE A 71 -31.92 -11.13 6.86
N ALA A 72 -32.35 -9.88 6.68
CA ALA A 72 -33.22 -9.17 7.64
C ALA A 72 -34.68 -9.02 7.18
#